data_AF-A0A820LQM3-F1
#
_entry.id   AF-A0A820LQM3-F1
#
_cell.length_a   1.000
_cell.length_b   1.000
_cell.length_c   1.000
_cell.angle_alpha   90.00
_cell.angle_beta   90.00
_cell.angle_gamma   90.00
#
_symmetry.space_group_name_H-M   'P 1'
#
loop_
_entity.id
_entity.type
_entity.pdbx_description
1 polymer ?
#
loop_
_entity_poly.entity_id
_entity_poly.type
_entity_poly.pdbx_seq_one_letter_code
_entity_poly.pdbx_strand_id
1 'polypeptide(L)'
;MVLLGACNPQRSKAYKENTDNHIGIKKDAYEMQRLKDTCGISLLYTVVSIPETMLEYIWDYGYLDDAIEVEYIRTMLNTCEELTKDKIWFELTVKIISKSHEFFRDLEDISSVSLRDVARFCRLYNWFRKSIIEREGDEKFSNNSSTLLRRSSLIALLLCYYFRLNSSKDRKNYINLMEENLKGVLSTRSNIPNYLMTFLDVEQKKLIERMILPPGTAKNRALLDNIFVLL
;
A
#
# COMPACT_ATOMS: atom_id res chain seq x y z
N MET A 1 34.98 -18.58 -8.63
CA MET A 1 33.81 -17.73 -8.96
C MET A 1 32.62 -18.32 -8.23
N VAL A 2 31.90 -17.52 -7.44
CA VAL A 2 30.68 -17.95 -6.75
C VAL A 2 29.50 -17.28 -7.44
N LEU A 3 28.53 -18.07 -7.91
CA LEU A 3 27.28 -17.59 -8.49
C LEU A 3 26.17 -17.76 -7.46
N LEU A 4 25.45 -16.69 -7.16
CA LEU A 4 24.29 -16.70 -6.26
C LEU A 4 23.05 -16.38 -7.07
N GLY A 5 22.02 -17.21 -6.91
CA GLY A 5 20.70 -17.02 -7.50
C GLY A 5 19.63 -17.01 -6.42
N ALA A 6 18.59 -16.19 -6.61
CA ALA A 6 17.39 -16.21 -5.79
C ALA A 6 16.20 -16.63 -6.66
N CYS A 7 15.44 -17.62 -6.20
CA CYS A 7 14.29 -18.17 -6.92
C CYS A 7 13.01 -17.96 -6.11
N ASN A 8 11.92 -17.63 -6.79
CA ASN A 8 10.61 -17.54 -6.14
C ASN A 8 9.96 -18.93 -6.04
N PRO A 9 9.21 -19.23 -4.97
CA PRO A 9 8.57 -20.53 -4.79
C PRO A 9 7.40 -20.74 -5.77
N GLN A 10 7.15 -21.99 -6.15
CA GLN A 10 5.96 -22.37 -6.90
C GLN A 10 4.76 -22.50 -5.97
N ARG A 11 4.04 -21.38 -5.73
CA ARG A 11 2.83 -21.36 -4.91
C ARG A 11 1.58 -21.30 -5.77
N SER A 12 0.60 -22.14 -5.49
CA SER A 12 -0.71 -22.08 -6.12
C SER A 12 -1.51 -20.87 -5.62
N LYS A 13 -2.13 -20.14 -6.54
CA LYS A 13 -3.10 -19.11 -6.23
C LYS A 13 -4.40 -19.79 -5.78
N ALA A 14 -4.88 -19.48 -4.57
CA ALA A 14 -6.21 -19.89 -4.16
C ALA A 14 -7.24 -19.39 -5.20
N TYR A 15 -8.09 -20.28 -5.70
CA TYR A 15 -9.04 -19.97 -6.75
C TYR A 15 -10.07 -18.97 -6.22
N LYS A 16 -9.85 -17.68 -6.48
CA LYS A 16 -10.88 -16.64 -6.40
C LYS A 16 -11.30 -16.36 -7.84
N GLU A 17 -12.59 -16.54 -8.14
CA GLU A 17 -13.18 -16.14 -9.42
C GLU A 17 -12.99 -14.63 -9.60
N ASN A 18 -11.87 -14.22 -10.20
CA ASN A 18 -11.76 -12.88 -10.78
C ASN A 18 -12.30 -12.98 -12.20
N THR A 19 -13.62 -12.88 -12.30
CA THR A 19 -14.36 -12.65 -13.54
C THR A 19 -14.19 -11.20 -13.99
N ASP A 20 -12.97 -10.80 -14.33
CA ASP A 20 -12.75 -9.53 -15.06
C ASP A 20 -11.94 -9.79 -16.32
N ASN A 21 -12.56 -10.53 -17.25
CA ASN A 21 -12.12 -10.67 -18.64
C ASN A 21 -12.23 -9.35 -19.45
N HIS A 22 -12.43 -8.20 -18.79
CA HIS A 22 -12.70 -6.91 -19.42
C HIS A 22 -11.60 -5.85 -19.22
N ILE A 23 -10.40 -6.23 -18.74
CA ILE A 23 -9.28 -5.28 -18.57
C ILE A 23 -8.14 -5.67 -19.53
N GLY A 24 -7.85 -4.78 -20.48
CA GLY A 24 -7.15 -5.02 -21.75
C GLY A 24 -5.63 -5.26 -21.70
N ILE A 25 -5.11 -6.08 -20.78
CA ILE A 25 -3.70 -6.53 -20.83
C ILE A 25 -3.67 -8.01 -21.23
N LYS A 26 -3.71 -8.27 -22.54
CA LYS A 26 -3.72 -9.65 -23.09
C LYS A 26 -2.39 -10.39 -22.94
N LYS A 27 -1.25 -9.68 -22.79
CA LYS A 27 0.08 -10.30 -22.82
C LYS A 27 0.40 -11.09 -21.54
N ASP A 28 0.14 -10.50 -20.37
CA ASP A 28 0.34 -11.19 -19.08
C ASP A 28 -0.68 -12.31 -18.88
N ALA A 29 -1.91 -12.11 -19.38
CA ALA A 29 -2.92 -13.15 -19.44
C ALA A 29 -2.46 -14.33 -20.30
N TYR A 30 -1.83 -14.07 -21.45
CA TYR A 30 -1.28 -15.11 -22.32
C TYR A 30 -0.12 -15.88 -21.69
N GLU A 31 0.83 -15.19 -21.03
CA GLU A 31 1.93 -15.88 -20.35
C GLU A 31 1.45 -16.68 -19.13
N MET A 32 0.54 -16.12 -18.33
CA MET A 32 -0.10 -16.86 -17.23
C MET A 32 -0.92 -18.05 -17.74
N GLN A 33 -1.62 -17.90 -18.87
CA GLN A 33 -2.36 -18.99 -19.50
C GLN A 33 -1.41 -20.07 -20.02
N ARG A 34 -0.31 -19.69 -20.70
CA ARG A 34 0.71 -20.64 -21.15
C ARG A 34 1.33 -21.41 -19.98
N LEU A 35 1.62 -20.73 -18.88
CA LEU A 35 2.14 -21.37 -17.66
C LEU A 35 1.09 -22.25 -16.97
N LYS A 36 -0.19 -21.85 -16.95
CA LYS A 36 -1.29 -22.72 -16.51
C LYS A 36 -1.41 -23.97 -17.38
N ASP A 37 -1.30 -23.83 -18.69
CA ASP A 37 -1.39 -24.94 -19.63
C ASP A 37 -0.18 -25.89 -19.48
N THR A 38 0.98 -25.35 -19.09
CA THR A 38 2.22 -26.12 -18.89
C THR A 38 2.29 -26.79 -17.50
N CYS A 39 1.91 -26.09 -16.44
CA CYS A 39 2.00 -26.57 -15.05
C CYS A 39 0.68 -27.13 -14.50
N GLY A 40 -0.45 -26.97 -15.20
CA GLY A 40 -1.79 -27.37 -14.76
C GLY A 40 -2.39 -26.55 -13.63
N ILE A 41 -1.69 -25.53 -13.11
CA ILE A 41 -2.05 -24.80 -11.89
C ILE A 41 -1.86 -23.29 -12.10
N SER A 42 -2.77 -22.48 -11.55
CA SER A 42 -2.58 -21.02 -11.45
C SER A 42 -1.55 -20.72 -10.37
N LEU A 43 -0.39 -20.19 -10.72
CA LEU A 43 0.65 -19.82 -9.75
C LEU A 43 0.50 -18.35 -9.29
N LEU A 44 0.92 -18.05 -8.05
CA LEU A 44 1.03 -16.68 -7.52
C LEU A 44 2.16 -15.91 -8.21
N TYR A 45 3.25 -16.58 -8.50
CA TYR A 45 4.39 -16.03 -9.22
C TYR A 45 4.43 -16.58 -10.64
N THR A 46 4.90 -15.75 -11.58
CA THR A 46 5.19 -16.19 -12.95
C THR A 46 6.56 -16.88 -12.93
N VAL A 47 6.57 -18.17 -12.62
CA VAL A 47 7.79 -18.98 -12.47
C VAL A 47 7.69 -20.29 -13.25
N VAL A 48 8.85 -20.83 -13.62
CA VAL A 48 9.00 -22.17 -14.21
C VAL A 48 9.67 -23.10 -13.21
N SER A 49 9.54 -24.40 -13.42
CA SER A 49 10.20 -25.39 -12.55
C SER A 49 11.71 -25.31 -12.68
N ILE A 50 12.38 -25.40 -11.54
CA ILE A 50 13.84 -25.44 -11.47
C ILE A 50 14.30 -26.85 -11.91
N PRO A 51 15.42 -26.99 -12.65
CA PRO A 51 15.97 -28.30 -12.99
C PRO A 51 16.25 -29.15 -11.75
N GLU A 52 15.99 -30.45 -11.83
CA GLU A 52 16.13 -31.38 -10.70
C GLU A 52 17.54 -31.37 -10.09
N THR A 53 18.57 -31.27 -10.94
CA THR A 53 19.98 -31.18 -10.53
C THR A 53 20.30 -29.94 -9.71
N MET A 54 19.46 -28.90 -9.75
CA MET A 54 19.67 -27.67 -8.99
C MET A 54 18.95 -27.70 -7.63
N LEU A 55 18.02 -28.64 -7.41
CA LEU A 55 17.22 -28.70 -6.18
C LEU A 55 18.09 -28.95 -4.94
N GLU A 56 19.20 -29.70 -5.08
CA GLU A 56 20.15 -29.98 -4.00
C GLU A 56 20.89 -28.73 -3.49
N TYR A 57 20.88 -27.64 -4.27
CA TYR A 57 21.53 -26.36 -3.92
C TYR A 57 20.53 -25.28 -3.48
N ILE A 58 19.27 -25.65 -3.23
CA ILE A 58 18.24 -24.71 -2.79
C ILE A 58 18.14 -24.77 -1.27
N TRP A 59 18.12 -23.60 -0.65
CA TRP A 59 17.79 -23.43 0.76
C TRP A 59 16.58 -22.50 0.89
N ASP A 60 15.63 -22.90 1.73
CA ASP A 60 14.49 -22.05 2.10
C ASP A 60 14.90 -21.15 3.27
N TYR A 61 14.88 -19.84 3.03
CA TYR A 61 15.14 -18.83 4.06
C TYR A 61 13.92 -18.55 4.94
N GLY A 62 12.78 -19.19 4.64
CA GLY A 62 11.53 -19.01 5.36
C GLY A 62 10.93 -17.63 5.17
N TYR A 63 10.16 -17.20 6.18
CA TYR A 63 9.52 -15.89 6.22
C TYR A 63 10.09 -15.07 7.36
N LEU A 64 9.91 -13.76 7.23
CA LEU A 64 10.23 -12.83 8.29
C LEU A 64 9.22 -13.01 9.43
N ASP A 65 9.73 -13.26 10.63
CA ASP A 65 8.92 -13.27 11.86
C ASP A 65 8.25 -11.91 12.07
N ASP A 66 7.01 -11.92 12.58
CA ASP A 66 6.20 -10.71 12.73
C ASP A 66 6.87 -9.67 13.63
N ALA A 67 7.55 -10.09 14.71
CA ALA A 67 8.26 -9.17 15.59
C ALA A 67 9.46 -8.53 14.88
N ILE A 68 10.19 -9.32 14.10
CA ILE A 68 11.33 -8.82 13.32
C ILE A 68 10.85 -7.89 12.21
N GLU A 69 9.72 -8.19 11.54
CA GLU A 69 9.12 -7.31 10.53
C GLU A 69 8.76 -5.94 11.11
N VAL A 70 8.17 -5.90 12.31
CA VAL A 70 7.88 -4.66 13.03
C VAL A 70 9.16 -3.84 13.25
N GLU A 71 10.26 -4.46 13.64
CA GLU A 71 11.55 -3.76 13.81
C GLU A 71 12.12 -3.24 12.48
N TYR A 72 11.97 -3.98 11.39
CA TYR A 72 12.36 -3.50 10.06
C TYR A 72 11.49 -2.32 9.62
N ILE A 73 10.17 -2.39 9.82
CA ILE A 73 9.25 -1.28 9.54
C ILE A 73 9.69 -0.04 10.34
N ARG A 74 9.93 -0.19 11.64
CA ARG A 74 10.41 0.89 12.51
C ARG A 74 11.72 1.49 11.99
N THR A 75 12.69 0.65 11.65
CA THR A 75 13.99 1.08 11.13
C THR A 75 13.84 1.85 9.82
N MET A 76 12.98 1.39 8.91
CA MET A 76 12.73 2.08 7.64
C MET A 76 12.03 3.42 7.84
N LEU A 77 11.09 3.51 8.79
CA LEU A 77 10.41 4.77 9.11
C LEU A 77 11.35 5.81 9.72
N ASN A 78 12.51 5.43 10.29
CA ASN A 78 13.51 6.39 10.73
C ASN A 78 14.09 7.24 9.59
N THR A 79 13.94 6.80 8.33
CA THR A 79 14.29 7.63 7.16
C THR A 79 13.34 8.83 6.95
N CYS A 80 12.19 8.84 7.63
CA CYS A 80 11.24 9.94 7.64
C CYS A 80 11.52 10.84 8.85
N GLU A 81 12.55 11.71 8.76
CA GLU A 81 13.05 12.53 9.89
C GLU A 81 11.93 13.29 10.62
N GLU A 82 10.99 13.86 9.88
CA GLU A 82 9.90 14.63 10.48
C GLU A 82 8.89 13.76 11.22
N LEU A 83 8.76 12.50 10.83
CA LEU A 83 7.90 11.53 11.50
C LEU A 83 8.46 11.14 12.87
N THR A 84 9.79 11.01 13.00
CA THR A 84 10.45 10.58 14.25
C THR A 84 10.35 11.63 15.37
N LYS A 85 10.08 12.89 15.02
CA LYS A 85 9.89 13.99 15.98
C LYS A 85 8.64 13.82 16.84
N ASP A 86 7.59 13.17 16.31
CA ASP A 86 6.37 12.83 17.06
C ASP A 86 6.37 11.34 17.39
N LYS A 87 6.91 10.97 18.56
CA LYS A 87 7.03 9.57 18.98
C LYS A 87 5.69 8.82 19.03
N ILE A 88 4.62 9.50 19.44
CA ILE A 88 3.29 8.89 19.56
C ILE A 88 2.77 8.54 18.17
N TRP A 89 2.86 9.49 17.24
CA TRP A 89 2.42 9.26 15.87
C TRP A 89 3.36 8.32 15.11
N PHE A 90 4.65 8.33 15.41
CA PHE A 90 5.63 7.41 14.84
C PHE A 90 5.28 5.95 15.18
N GLU A 91 5.09 5.62 16.46
CA GLU A 91 4.71 4.26 16.86
C GLU A 91 3.32 3.87 16.36
N LEU A 92 2.39 4.82 16.27
CA LEU A 92 1.11 4.57 15.60
C LEU A 92 1.30 4.25 14.11
N THR A 93 2.22 4.93 13.42
CA THR A 93 2.52 4.70 12.00
C THR A 93 3.14 3.33 11.79
N VAL A 94 4.07 2.90 12.67
CA VAL A 94 4.58 1.52 12.70
C VAL A 94 3.41 0.55 12.81
N LYS A 95 2.55 0.74 13.83
CA LYS A 95 1.41 -0.15 14.09
C LYS A 95 0.44 -0.26 12.92
N ILE A 96 0.02 0.85 12.30
CA ILE A 96 -0.95 0.81 11.20
C ILE A 96 -0.36 0.22 9.91
N ILE A 97 0.94 0.37 9.67
CA ILE A 97 1.64 -0.30 8.56
C ILE A 97 1.71 -1.81 8.82
N SER A 98 2.10 -2.23 10.03
CA SER A 98 2.10 -3.65 10.40
C SER A 98 0.71 -4.27 10.29
N LYS A 99 -0.34 -3.58 10.77
CA LYS A 99 -1.73 -4.03 10.61
C LYS A 99 -2.20 -4.03 9.16
N SER A 100 -1.65 -3.16 8.32
CA SER A 100 -1.90 -3.23 6.87
C SER A 100 -1.26 -4.46 6.26
N HIS A 101 -0.04 -4.83 6.68
CA HIS A 101 0.61 -6.06 6.21
C HIS A 101 -0.19 -7.30 6.61
N GLU A 102 -0.57 -7.42 7.88
CA GLU A 102 -1.42 -8.50 8.40
C GLU A 102 -2.73 -8.63 7.59
N PHE A 103 -3.42 -7.51 7.36
CA PHE A 103 -4.66 -7.50 6.57
C PHE A 103 -4.49 -8.07 5.16
N PHE A 104 -3.41 -7.71 4.45
CA PHE A 104 -3.16 -8.23 3.10
C PHE A 104 -2.73 -9.70 3.12
N ARG A 105 -1.97 -10.13 4.12
CA ARG A 105 -1.58 -11.54 4.29
C ARG A 105 -2.81 -12.43 4.52
N ASP A 106 -3.76 -11.98 5.33
CA ASP A 106 -5.03 -12.67 5.57
C ASP A 106 -5.94 -12.67 4.34
N LEU A 107 -5.96 -11.56 3.59
CA LEU A 107 -6.82 -11.42 2.42
C LEU A 107 -6.30 -12.21 1.20
N GLU A 108 -4.99 -12.23 1.00
CA GLU A 108 -4.34 -12.75 -0.21
C GLU A 108 -3.38 -13.90 0.11
N ASP A 109 -2.11 -13.60 0.37
CA ASP A 109 -1.03 -14.56 0.65
C ASP A 109 0.02 -13.89 1.54
N ILE A 110 0.84 -14.70 2.23
CA ILE A 110 1.95 -14.22 3.08
C ILE A 110 2.89 -13.28 2.31
N SER A 111 3.05 -13.50 1.01
CA SER A 111 3.93 -12.72 0.15
C SER A 111 3.27 -11.52 -0.53
N SER A 112 2.02 -11.20 -0.20
CA SER A 112 1.27 -10.08 -0.81
C SER A 112 1.81 -8.69 -0.44
N VAL A 113 2.61 -8.63 0.62
CA VAL A 113 3.21 -7.42 1.17
C VAL A 113 4.68 -7.66 1.49
N SER A 114 5.45 -6.59 1.46
CA SER A 114 6.88 -6.64 1.79
C SER A 114 7.38 -5.30 2.29
N LEU A 115 8.64 -5.26 2.74
CA LEU A 115 9.35 -4.01 3.05
C LEU A 115 9.42 -3.04 1.85
N ARG A 116 9.13 -3.48 0.62
CA ARG A 116 8.99 -2.57 -0.53
C ARG A 116 7.78 -1.65 -0.41
N ASP A 117 6.69 -2.12 0.18
CA ASP A 117 5.50 -1.31 0.46
C ASP A 117 5.84 -0.23 1.50
N VAL A 118 6.64 -0.57 2.51
CA VAL A 118 7.16 0.38 3.51
C VAL A 118 8.10 1.40 2.86
N ALA A 119 8.99 0.97 1.95
CA ALA A 119 9.84 1.90 1.20
C ALA A 119 9.00 2.87 0.35
N ARG A 120 7.93 2.38 -0.29
CA ARG A 120 6.98 3.21 -1.03
C ARG A 120 6.28 4.20 -0.10
N PHE A 121 5.85 3.75 1.08
CA PHE A 121 5.26 4.63 2.10
C PHE A 121 6.22 5.77 2.47
N CYS A 122 7.49 5.48 2.78
CA CYS A 122 8.47 6.51 3.15
C CYS A 122 8.67 7.54 2.01
N ARG A 123 8.74 7.07 0.75
CA ARG A 123 8.86 7.95 -0.42
C ARG A 123 7.64 8.85 -0.56
N LEU A 124 6.44 8.27 -0.49
CA LEU A 124 5.19 9.04 -0.59
C LEU A 124 5.03 10.01 0.58
N TYR A 125 5.31 9.59 1.81
CA TYR A 125 5.26 10.45 3.00
C TYR A 125 6.12 11.71 2.82
N ASN A 126 7.38 11.53 2.45
CA ASN A 126 8.32 12.64 2.25
C ASN A 126 7.86 13.54 1.08
N TRP A 127 7.38 12.94 -0.01
CA TRP A 127 6.85 13.69 -1.15
C TRP A 127 5.60 14.49 -0.77
N PHE A 128 4.61 13.90 -0.10
CA PHE A 128 3.38 14.58 0.32
C PHE A 128 3.68 15.70 1.30
N ARG A 129 4.63 15.50 2.22
CA ARG A 129 5.02 16.55 3.15
C ARG A 129 5.52 17.78 2.40
N LYS A 130 6.46 17.59 1.47
CA LYS A 130 7.00 18.67 0.62
C LYS A 130 5.90 19.29 -0.26
N SER A 131 5.13 18.47 -0.95
CA SER A 131 4.05 18.89 -1.86
C SER A 131 2.94 19.68 -1.14
N ILE A 132 2.58 19.33 0.09
CA ILE A 132 1.57 20.06 0.86
C ILE A 132 2.10 21.44 1.28
N ILE A 133 3.36 21.53 1.72
CA ILE A 133 4.00 22.81 2.05
C ILE A 133 4.03 23.72 0.82
N GLU A 134 4.49 23.20 -0.31
CA GLU A 134 4.56 23.96 -1.58
C GLU A 134 3.18 24.44 -2.04
N ARG A 135 2.14 23.62 -1.87
CA ARG A 135 0.79 23.95 -2.33
C ARG A 135 0.05 24.92 -1.40
N GLU A 136 0.22 24.80 -0.09
CA GLU A 136 -0.60 25.51 0.91
C GLU A 136 0.15 26.60 1.68
N GLY A 137 1.46 26.75 1.46
CA GLY A 137 2.31 27.73 2.13
C GLY A 137 2.85 27.24 3.48
N ASP A 138 4.11 27.57 3.76
CA ASP A 138 4.82 27.10 4.96
C ASP A 138 4.28 27.72 6.25
N GLU A 139 3.87 29.00 6.20
CA GLU A 139 3.31 29.74 7.35
C GLU A 139 2.11 29.02 7.99
N LYS A 140 1.33 28.29 7.19
CA LYS A 140 0.17 27.52 7.65
C LYS A 140 0.55 26.36 8.57
N PHE A 141 1.75 25.81 8.41
CA PHE A 141 2.23 24.64 9.14
C PHE A 141 3.31 24.96 10.17
N SER A 142 3.86 26.18 10.17
CA SER A 142 4.76 26.68 11.23
C SER A 142 4.21 26.41 12.64
N ASN A 143 2.91 26.64 12.85
CA ASN A 143 2.25 26.42 14.14
C ASN A 143 1.50 25.08 14.24
N ASN A 144 1.47 24.28 13.16
CA ASN A 144 0.65 23.07 13.02
C ASN A 144 1.42 21.91 12.37
N SER A 145 2.69 21.72 12.73
CA SER A 145 3.57 20.68 12.19
C SER A 145 3.00 19.26 12.37
N SER A 146 2.29 19.01 13.48
CA SER A 146 1.59 17.75 13.76
C SER A 146 0.47 17.47 12.75
N THR A 147 -0.21 18.50 12.26
CA THR A 147 -1.26 18.36 11.23
C THR A 147 -0.65 17.95 9.90
N LEU A 148 0.44 18.60 9.48
CA LEU A 148 1.14 18.26 8.25
C LEU A 148 1.66 16.81 8.28
N LEU A 149 2.27 16.43 9.41
CA LEU A 149 2.79 15.09 9.65
C LEU A 149 1.68 14.04 9.52
N ARG A 150 0.55 14.23 10.23
CA ARG A 150 -0.61 13.32 10.16
C ARG A 150 -1.19 13.22 8.75
N ARG A 151 -1.38 14.37 8.07
CA ARG A 151 -1.92 14.40 6.70
C ARG A 151 -1.05 13.61 5.74
N SER A 152 0.26 13.84 5.77
CA SER A 152 1.23 13.19 4.89
C SER A 152 1.27 11.68 5.13
N SER A 153 1.25 11.24 6.40
CA SER A 153 1.20 9.81 6.75
C SER A 153 -0.08 9.13 6.28
N LEU A 154 -1.25 9.73 6.53
CA LEU A 154 -2.53 9.12 6.17
C LEU A 154 -2.71 9.00 4.66
N ILE A 155 -2.31 10.03 3.90
CA ILE A 155 -2.37 9.96 2.43
C ILE A 155 -1.44 8.88 1.89
N ALA A 156 -0.19 8.83 2.38
CA ALA A 156 0.77 7.83 1.96
C ALA A 156 0.29 6.40 2.26
N LEU A 157 -0.33 6.19 3.43
CA LEU A 157 -0.92 4.91 3.82
C LEU A 157 -2.03 4.48 2.86
N LEU A 158 -2.98 5.38 2.57
CA LEU A 158 -4.11 5.09 1.69
C LEU A 158 -3.62 4.77 0.27
N LEU A 159 -2.64 5.49 -0.26
CA LEU A 159 -2.04 5.18 -1.56
C LEU A 159 -1.27 3.85 -1.57
N CYS A 160 -0.56 3.53 -0.50
CA CYS A 160 0.17 2.27 -0.44
C CYS A 160 -0.75 1.05 -0.34
N TYR A 161 -1.88 1.16 0.35
CA TYR A 161 -2.67 0.00 0.76
C TYR A 161 -4.12 0.08 0.31
N TYR A 162 -4.86 1.15 0.64
CA TYR A 162 -6.30 1.25 0.30
C TYR A 162 -6.57 1.15 -1.20
N PHE A 163 -5.81 1.87 -2.03
CA PHE A 163 -6.02 1.89 -3.48
C PHE A 163 -5.58 0.59 -4.18
N ARG A 164 -4.83 -0.29 -3.51
CA ARG A 164 -4.51 -1.64 -4.04
C ARG A 164 -5.70 -2.59 -3.98
N LEU A 165 -6.70 -2.31 -3.12
CA LEU A 165 -7.85 -3.19 -2.94
C LEU A 165 -8.86 -3.01 -4.08
N ASN A 166 -9.30 -4.11 -4.68
CA ASN A 166 -10.24 -4.08 -5.81
C ASN A 166 -11.71 -4.14 -5.36
N SER A 167 -11.98 -4.87 -4.27
CA SER A 167 -13.34 -5.07 -3.76
C SER A 167 -13.80 -3.91 -2.88
N SER A 168 -15.02 -3.43 -3.10
CA SER A 168 -15.65 -2.45 -2.21
C SER A 168 -15.81 -2.99 -0.78
N LYS A 169 -15.97 -4.31 -0.61
CA LYS A 169 -16.05 -4.95 0.71
C LYS A 169 -14.72 -4.88 1.43
N ASP A 170 -13.63 -5.22 0.73
CA ASP A 170 -12.29 -5.23 1.32
C ASP A 170 -11.83 -3.81 1.65
N ARG A 171 -12.12 -2.84 0.77
CA ARG A 171 -11.91 -1.41 1.05
C ARG A 171 -12.62 -0.95 2.33
N LYS A 172 -13.89 -1.34 2.52
CA LYS A 172 -14.65 -0.99 3.73
C LYS A 172 -14.06 -1.63 4.98
N ASN A 173 -13.69 -2.92 4.90
CA ASN A 173 -13.06 -3.63 6.01
C ASN A 173 -11.71 -3.00 6.40
N TYR A 174 -10.89 -2.66 5.40
CA TYR A 174 -9.61 -2.00 5.61
C TYR A 174 -9.78 -0.64 6.28
N ILE A 175 -10.71 0.19 5.81
CA ILE A 175 -11.00 1.50 6.43
C ILE A 175 -11.44 1.34 7.89
N ASN A 176 -12.35 0.40 8.18
CA ASN A 176 -12.79 0.14 9.55
C ASN A 176 -11.61 -0.25 10.46
N LEU A 177 -10.76 -1.17 9.99
CA LEU A 177 -9.56 -1.60 10.73
C LEU A 177 -8.62 -0.43 11.01
N MET A 178 -8.37 0.43 10.01
CA MET A 178 -7.51 1.59 10.18
C MET A 178 -8.12 2.62 11.14
N GLU A 179 -9.41 2.92 11.02
CA GLU A 179 -10.12 3.84 11.92
C GLU A 179 -10.11 3.35 13.36
N GLU A 180 -10.31 2.06 13.60
CA GLU A 180 -10.22 1.46 14.94
C GLU A 180 -8.84 1.65 15.58
N ASN A 181 -7.78 1.44 14.81
CA ASN A 181 -6.40 1.63 15.31
C ASN A 181 -6.06 3.12 15.53
N LEU A 182 -6.74 4.03 14.85
CA LEU A 182 -6.54 5.48 14.93
C LEU A 182 -7.34 6.16 16.06
N LYS A 183 -8.41 5.52 16.57
CA LYS A 183 -9.33 6.10 17.58
C LYS A 183 -8.66 6.58 18.86
N GLY A 184 -7.63 5.88 19.34
CA GLY A 184 -6.96 6.21 20.61
C GLY A 184 -6.08 7.47 20.55
N VAL A 185 -5.64 7.88 19.35
CA VAL A 185 -4.68 8.99 19.18
C VAL A 185 -5.35 10.25 18.62
N LEU A 186 -6.43 10.09 17.87
CA LEU A 186 -7.17 11.18 17.23
C LEU A 186 -8.41 11.58 18.05
N SER A 187 -8.19 11.99 19.30
CA SER A 187 -9.17 12.15 20.40
C SER A 187 -10.41 13.04 20.13
N THR A 188 -10.57 13.64 18.94
CA THR A 188 -11.71 14.51 18.60
C THR A 188 -12.33 14.27 17.22
N ARG A 189 -11.64 13.61 16.27
CA ARG A 189 -12.16 13.40 14.89
C ARG A 189 -12.43 11.94 14.54
N SER A 190 -11.87 10.99 15.29
CA SER A 190 -12.03 9.54 15.04
C SER A 190 -13.37 8.95 15.49
N ASN A 191 -14.20 9.72 16.19
CA ASN A 191 -15.55 9.30 16.57
C ASN A 191 -16.56 9.49 15.42
N ILE A 192 -16.15 10.14 14.33
CA ILE A 192 -16.97 10.30 13.13
C ILE A 192 -16.78 9.03 12.28
N PRO A 193 -17.86 8.27 11.99
CA PRO A 193 -17.77 7.14 11.07
C PRO A 193 -17.25 7.57 9.69
N ASN A 194 -16.41 6.78 9.06
CA ASN A 194 -15.84 7.06 7.73
C ASN A 194 -15.00 8.37 7.70
N TYR A 195 -14.36 8.71 8.81
CA TYR A 195 -13.43 9.84 8.88
C TYR A 195 -12.32 9.73 7.83
N LEU A 196 -11.73 8.54 7.60
CA LEU A 196 -10.66 8.38 6.61
C LEU A 196 -11.14 8.61 5.17
N MET A 197 -12.37 8.19 4.86
CA MET A 197 -12.95 8.44 3.54
C MET A 197 -13.27 9.92 3.35
N THR A 198 -13.83 10.57 4.37
CA THR A 198 -14.08 12.01 4.36
C THR A 198 -12.78 12.81 4.22
N PHE A 199 -11.73 12.38 4.94
CA PHE A 199 -10.39 12.94 4.83
C PHE A 199 -9.84 12.80 3.40
N LEU A 200 -9.92 11.60 2.82
CA LEU A 200 -9.47 11.32 1.47
C LEU A 200 -10.23 12.17 0.43
N ASP A 201 -11.55 12.28 0.54
CA ASP A 201 -12.37 13.13 -0.34
C ASP A 201 -11.92 14.58 -0.33
N VAL A 202 -11.61 15.13 0.86
CA VAL A 202 -11.12 16.50 1.00
C VAL A 202 -9.76 16.67 0.32
N GLU A 203 -8.84 15.73 0.52
CA GLU A 203 -7.50 15.81 -0.09
C GLU A 203 -7.53 15.63 -1.61
N GLN A 204 -8.37 14.73 -2.13
CA GLN A 204 -8.57 14.54 -3.58
C GLN A 204 -9.19 15.79 -4.23
N LYS A 205 -10.19 16.42 -3.59
CA LYS A 205 -10.80 17.66 -4.10
C LYS A 205 -9.81 18.80 -4.18
N LYS A 206 -8.99 19.01 -3.15
CA LYS A 206 -7.91 20.03 -3.14
C LYS A 206 -6.91 19.85 -4.29
N LEU A 207 -6.65 18.61 -4.70
CA LEU A 207 -5.77 18.32 -5.84
C LEU A 207 -6.46 18.65 -7.16
N ILE A 208 -7.69 18.14 -7.37
CA ILE A 208 -8.45 18.40 -8.60
C ILE A 208 -8.72 19.89 -8.81
N GLU A 209 -8.97 20.66 -7.76
CA GLU A 209 -9.20 22.11 -7.85
C GLU A 209 -8.01 22.89 -8.39
N ARG A 210 -6.81 22.30 -8.36
CA ARG A 210 -5.58 22.89 -8.91
C ARG A 210 -5.27 22.43 -10.33
N MET A 211 -6.07 21.52 -10.88
CA MET A 211 -5.90 21.01 -12.24
C MET A 211 -6.75 21.79 -13.23
N ILE A 212 -6.24 21.95 -14.44
CA ILE A 212 -7.02 22.47 -15.58
C ILE A 212 -7.82 21.30 -16.14
N LEU A 213 -9.13 21.30 -15.91
CA LEU A 213 -10.03 20.28 -16.44
C LEU A 213 -10.69 20.75 -17.73
N PRO A 214 -10.81 19.87 -18.75
CA PRO A 214 -11.61 20.15 -19.93
C PRO A 214 -13.07 20.51 -19.57
N PRO A 215 -13.73 21.40 -20.33
CA PRO A 215 -15.13 21.74 -20.10
C PRO A 215 -16.02 20.48 -20.19
N GLY A 216 -16.98 20.36 -19.28
CA GLY A 216 -17.87 19.19 -19.21
C GLY A 216 -17.29 17.98 -18.46
N THR A 217 -16.07 18.07 -17.90
CA THR A 217 -15.51 16.98 -17.09
C THR A 217 -16.24 16.81 -15.76
N ALA A 218 -16.87 15.65 -15.56
CA ALA A 218 -17.50 15.30 -14.29
C ALA A 218 -16.46 14.93 -13.23
N LYS A 219 -16.46 15.64 -12.09
CA LYS A 219 -15.62 15.34 -10.92
C LYS A 219 -16.18 14.18 -10.09
N ASN A 220 -16.39 13.03 -10.73
CA ASN A 220 -16.91 11.84 -10.06
C ASN A 220 -15.81 11.12 -9.25
N ARG A 221 -16.22 10.17 -8.40
CA ARG A 221 -15.32 9.41 -7.53
C ARG A 221 -14.26 8.64 -8.32
N ALA A 222 -14.62 8.04 -9.45
CA ALA A 222 -13.70 7.27 -10.28
C ALA A 222 -12.57 8.15 -10.85
N LEU A 223 -12.89 9.37 -11.32
CA LEU A 223 -11.89 10.32 -11.78
C LEU A 223 -10.96 10.77 -10.64
N LEU A 224 -11.54 11.08 -9.46
CA LEU A 224 -10.78 11.45 -8.27
C LEU A 224 -9.80 10.35 -7.86
N ASP A 225 -10.26 9.10 -7.82
CA ASP A 225 -9.44 7.94 -7.46
C ASP A 225 -8.34 7.70 -8.50
N ASN A 226 -8.65 7.73 -9.80
CA ASN A 226 -7.67 7.54 -10.87
C ASN A 226 -6.59 8.62 -10.87
N ILE A 227 -6.97 9.89 -10.74
CA ILE A 227 -6.00 11.00 -10.66
C ILE A 227 -5.10 10.84 -9.45
N PHE A 228 -5.68 10.47 -8.30
CA PHE A 228 -4.92 10.36 -7.07
C PHE A 228 -3.90 9.22 -7.09
N VAL A 229 -4.23 8.10 -7.73
CA VAL A 229 -3.31 6.95 -7.90
C VAL A 229 -2.17 7.25 -8.89
N LEU A 230 -2.35 8.23 -9.79
CA LEU A 230 -1.32 8.64 -10.76
C LEU A 230 -0.26 9.59 -10.17
N LEU A 231 -0.44 10.06 -8.93
CA LEU A 231 0.53 10.92 -8.22
C LEU A 231 1.71 10.11 -7.68
#